data_AF-A0A0G1MAT5-F1
#
_entry.id   AF-A0A0G1MAT5-F1
#
_cell.length_a   1.000
_cell.length_b   1.000
_cell.length_c   1.000
_cell.angle_alpha   90.00
_cell.angle_beta   90.00
_cell.angle_gamma   90.00
#
_symmetry.space_group_name_H-M   'P 1'
#
loop_
_entity.id
_entity.type
_entity.pdbx_description
1 polymer ?
#
loop_
_entity_poly.entity_id
_entity_poly.type
_entity_poly.pdbx_seq_one_letter_code
_entity_poly.pdbx_strand_id
1 'polypeptide(L)'
;MVCVKKKKVMQPRLLVKLSDLSQSDVALAGGKASSLGELTNAGIEVPPGFVVTTEAYRLFSQSELPQQLQQKILAEYDNLGAERVSVRSSAVAEDSSSSSWAGQFESYLNVTKDDLVKRINDCWQSVENAQAYAEQQSGKSDMTMAVIVQKMVDSDVSGVAFSKNPITKNDKEVMIEATYGLGELLVQGMVTPDNYLVDKNTLEILDKKIQSKKVMLVYKDGSNKEQPVQDDVANKPCLDDSNIVELSRLTIDIEIHYNAPQDIEWALENDKFFILQSRPITTI
;
A
#
# COMPACT_ATOMS: atom_id res chain seq x y z
N MET A 1 54.94 -5.80 4.75
CA MET A 1 53.86 -5.36 5.64
C MET A 1 52.64 -5.05 4.76
N VAL A 2 51.73 -6.02 4.57
CA VAL A 2 50.54 -5.82 3.74
C VAL A 2 49.49 -5.09 4.58
N CYS A 3 49.14 -3.88 4.17
CA CYS A 3 48.11 -3.07 4.79
C CYS A 3 46.75 -3.71 4.48
N VAL A 4 46.20 -4.46 5.44
CA VAL A 4 44.82 -4.97 5.35
C VAL A 4 43.88 -3.78 5.56
N LYS A 5 43.27 -3.31 4.47
CA LYS A 5 42.16 -2.34 4.53
C LYS A 5 41.04 -2.97 5.35
N LYS A 6 40.81 -2.48 6.57
CA LYS A 6 39.62 -2.83 7.36
C LYS A 6 38.38 -2.46 6.53
N LYS A 7 37.60 -3.45 6.11
CA LYS A 7 36.25 -3.21 5.57
C LYS A 7 35.47 -2.48 6.66
N LYS A 8 35.00 -1.27 6.36
CA LYS A 8 34.10 -0.52 7.23
C LYS A 8 32.82 -1.35 7.32
N VAL A 9 32.59 -2.02 8.45
CA VAL A 9 31.32 -2.73 8.69
C VAL A 9 30.27 -1.63 8.80
N MET A 10 29.47 -1.43 7.76
CA MET A 10 28.29 -0.56 7.87
C MET A 10 27.35 -1.19 8.89
N GLN A 11 26.87 -0.38 9.83
CA GLN A 11 25.84 -0.83 10.74
C GLN A 11 24.55 -1.09 9.95
N PRO A 12 23.80 -2.16 10.28
CA PRO A 12 22.57 -2.48 9.57
C PRO A 12 21.54 -1.35 9.73
N ARG A 13 20.88 -0.99 8.63
CA ARG A 13 19.76 -0.05 8.59
C ARG A 13 18.48 -0.80 8.89
N LEU A 14 18.12 -0.88 10.16
CA LEU A 14 16.95 -1.66 10.63
C LEU A 14 15.61 -0.93 10.47
N LEU A 15 15.66 0.41 10.45
CA LEU A 15 14.52 1.32 10.35
C LEU A 15 14.89 2.46 9.41
N VAL A 16 13.96 2.85 8.55
CA VAL A 16 14.12 3.96 7.61
C VAL A 16 12.80 4.71 7.47
N LYS A 17 12.84 6.03 7.29
CA LYS A 17 11.61 6.79 6.98
C LYS A 17 11.19 6.48 5.56
N LEU A 18 9.88 6.48 5.32
CA LEU A 18 9.33 6.24 3.98
C LEU A 18 9.81 7.30 2.99
N SER A 19 9.92 8.56 3.44
CA SER A 19 10.45 9.68 2.65
C SER A 19 11.92 9.53 2.23
N ASP A 20 12.68 8.67 2.92
CA ASP A 20 14.10 8.45 2.62
C ASP A 20 14.32 7.32 1.60
N LEU A 21 13.24 6.76 1.03
CA LEU A 21 13.25 5.63 0.10
C LEU A 21 12.97 6.08 -1.34
N SER A 22 13.47 5.28 -2.27
CA SER A 22 13.27 5.43 -3.72
C SER A 22 13.00 4.06 -4.37
N GLN A 23 12.72 4.05 -5.67
CA GLN A 23 12.67 2.83 -6.48
C GLN A 23 13.98 2.01 -6.44
N SER A 24 15.12 2.61 -6.05
CA SER A 24 16.39 1.89 -5.94
C SER A 24 16.53 1.06 -4.66
N ASP A 25 15.65 1.26 -3.68
CA ASP A 25 15.75 0.67 -2.34
C ASP A 25 14.98 -0.65 -2.18
N VAL A 26 14.53 -1.27 -3.28
CA VAL A 26 13.68 -2.48 -3.25
C VAL A 26 14.31 -3.61 -2.44
N ALA A 27 15.64 -3.79 -2.51
CA ALA A 27 16.34 -4.80 -1.73
C ALA A 27 16.27 -4.55 -0.21
N LEU A 28 16.16 -3.29 0.21
CA LEU A 28 16.10 -2.88 1.62
C LEU A 28 14.67 -2.83 2.15
N ALA A 29 13.71 -2.40 1.34
CA ALA A 29 12.36 -2.03 1.78
C ALA A 29 11.22 -2.82 1.08
N GLY A 30 11.55 -3.67 0.10
CA GLY A 30 10.54 -4.33 -0.74
C GLY A 30 9.89 -3.37 -1.74
N GLY A 31 9.11 -3.94 -2.67
CA GLY A 31 8.57 -3.22 -3.81
C GLY A 31 7.59 -2.10 -3.45
N LYS A 32 6.60 -2.40 -2.61
CA LYS A 32 5.58 -1.42 -2.17
C LYS A 32 6.19 -0.23 -1.45
N ALA A 33 7.08 -0.46 -0.50
CA ALA A 33 7.66 0.61 0.30
C ALA A 33 8.56 1.53 -0.55
N SER A 34 9.34 0.94 -1.46
CA SER A 34 10.15 1.69 -2.42
C SER A 34 9.30 2.52 -3.37
N SER A 35 8.18 1.95 -3.86
CA SER A 35 7.21 2.66 -4.70
C SER A 35 6.62 3.87 -3.94
N LEU A 36 6.15 3.68 -2.71
CA LEU A 36 5.59 4.76 -1.89
C LEU A 36 6.61 5.85 -1.51
N GLY A 37 7.85 5.47 -1.22
CA GLY A 37 8.93 6.43 -0.99
C GLY A 37 9.25 7.26 -2.24
N GLU A 38 9.27 6.64 -3.41
CA GLU A 38 9.42 7.34 -4.69
C GLU A 38 8.31 8.37 -4.91
N LEU A 39 7.04 7.98 -4.74
CA LEU A 39 5.89 8.88 -4.86
C LEU A 39 5.97 10.06 -3.89
N THR A 40 6.36 9.80 -2.65
CA THR A 40 6.59 10.84 -1.63
C THR A 40 7.61 11.87 -2.13
N ASN A 41 8.72 11.39 -2.72
CA ASN A 41 9.78 12.25 -3.27
C ASN A 41 9.37 12.98 -4.56
N ALA A 42 8.39 12.45 -5.29
CA ALA A 42 7.76 13.10 -6.43
C ALA A 42 6.74 14.19 -6.04
N GLY A 43 6.50 14.39 -4.73
CA GLY A 43 5.53 15.36 -4.21
C GLY A 43 4.08 14.87 -4.26
N ILE A 44 3.87 13.56 -4.49
CA ILE A 44 2.56 12.93 -4.43
C ILE A 44 2.22 12.64 -2.97
N GLU A 45 0.98 12.93 -2.60
CA GLU A 45 0.53 12.76 -1.23
C GLU A 45 0.42 11.27 -0.87
N VAL A 46 1.33 10.83 -0.01
CA VAL A 46 1.39 9.48 0.55
C VAL A 46 1.34 9.62 2.07
N PRO A 47 0.58 8.77 2.80
CA PRO A 47 0.56 8.82 4.25
C PRO A 47 1.96 8.65 4.83
N PRO A 48 2.39 9.53 5.76
CA PRO A 48 3.73 9.47 6.32
C PRO A 48 3.92 8.15 7.08
N GLY A 49 5.14 7.64 7.06
CA GLY A 49 5.45 6.35 7.65
C GLY A 49 6.93 6.05 7.73
N PHE A 50 7.23 4.85 8.20
CA PHE A 50 8.56 4.28 8.25
C PHE A 50 8.49 2.80 7.90
N VAL A 51 9.67 2.22 7.66
CA VAL A 51 9.81 0.83 7.23
C VAL A 51 10.75 0.10 8.16
N VAL A 52 10.31 -1.03 8.68
CA VAL A 52 11.16 -2.04 9.32
C VAL A 52 11.74 -2.89 8.20
N THR A 53 13.05 -2.78 7.97
CA THR A 53 13.68 -3.20 6.72
C THR A 53 13.85 -4.71 6.57
N THR A 54 14.21 -5.15 5.37
CA THR A 54 14.61 -6.55 5.11
C THR A 54 15.84 -6.97 5.91
N GLU A 55 16.70 -6.03 6.33
CA GLU A 55 17.82 -6.32 7.23
C GLU A 55 17.34 -6.66 8.64
N ALA A 56 16.32 -5.95 9.15
CA ALA A 56 15.70 -6.28 10.42
C ALA A 56 15.03 -7.66 10.36
N TYR A 57 14.32 -7.97 9.26
CA TYR A 57 13.77 -9.30 9.04
C TYR A 57 14.86 -10.38 9.08
N ARG A 58 15.93 -10.25 8.29
CA ARG A 58 17.02 -11.24 8.24
C ARG A 58 17.67 -11.50 9.61
N LEU A 59 17.71 -10.49 10.47
CA LEU A 59 18.32 -10.61 11.79
C LEU A 59 17.38 -11.17 12.85
N PHE A 60 16.07 -10.88 12.73
CA PHE A 60 15.15 -11.05 13.85
C PHE A 60 13.85 -11.80 13.52
N SER A 61 13.57 -12.19 12.28
CA SER A 61 12.29 -12.85 11.93
C SER A 61 12.02 -14.13 12.73
N GLN A 62 13.07 -14.85 13.09
CA GLN A 62 13.05 -16.12 13.83
C GLN A 62 13.29 -15.94 15.35
N SER A 63 13.18 -14.72 15.87
CA SER A 63 13.48 -14.41 17.26
C SER A 63 12.63 -13.23 17.76
N GLU A 64 12.61 -13.01 19.08
CA GLU A 64 12.02 -11.78 19.60
C GLU A 64 12.84 -10.55 19.16
N LEU A 65 12.15 -9.52 18.69
CA LEU A 65 12.75 -8.22 18.38
C LEU A 65 13.50 -7.68 19.61
N PRO A 66 14.79 -7.30 19.49
CA PRO A 66 15.53 -6.74 20.61
C PRO A 66 14.84 -5.51 21.20
N GLN A 67 14.83 -5.37 22.53
CA GLN A 67 14.16 -4.26 23.22
C GLN A 67 14.56 -2.87 22.67
N GLN A 68 15.83 -2.70 22.29
CA GLN A 68 16.32 -1.46 21.69
C GLN A 68 15.67 -1.16 20.32
N LEU A 69 15.41 -2.19 19.51
CA LEU A 69 14.72 -2.04 18.22
C LEU A 69 13.23 -1.76 18.43
N GLN A 70 12.58 -2.44 19.38
CA GLN A 70 11.20 -2.16 19.76
C GLN A 70 11.02 -0.70 20.21
N GLN A 71 11.91 -0.20 21.07
CA GLN A 71 11.88 1.20 21.52
C GLN A 71 12.02 2.19 20.36
N LYS A 72 12.86 1.89 19.37
CA LYS A 72 12.99 2.73 18.16
C LYS A 72 11.73 2.70 17.31
N ILE A 73 11.13 1.52 17.10
CA ILE A 73 9.84 1.38 16.39
C ILE A 73 8.75 2.22 17.07
N LEU A 74 8.63 2.11 18.39
CA LEU A 74 7.63 2.85 19.17
C LEU A 74 7.89 4.36 19.19
N ALA A 75 9.16 4.78 19.20
CA ALA A 75 9.52 6.20 19.08
C ALA A 75 9.19 6.76 17.70
N GLU A 76 9.43 6.01 16.62
CA GLU A 76 9.01 6.43 15.26
C GLU A 76 7.49 6.47 15.13
N TYR A 77 6.76 5.55 15.75
CA TYR A 77 5.29 5.63 15.85
C TYR A 77 4.85 6.94 16.53
N ASP A 78 5.46 7.31 17.67
CA ASP A 78 5.13 8.57 18.35
C ASP A 78 5.43 9.80 17.47
N ASN A 79 6.52 9.75 16.71
CA ASN A 79 6.90 10.83 15.79
C ASN A 79 5.90 11.02 14.63
N LEU A 80 5.12 10.00 14.27
CA LEU A 80 4.05 10.14 13.27
C LEU A 80 2.89 11.01 13.77
N GLY A 81 2.75 11.18 15.10
CA GLY A 81 1.66 11.93 15.71
C GLY A 81 0.28 11.33 15.38
N ALA A 82 0.20 10.01 15.22
CA ALA A 82 -1.00 9.29 14.84
C ALA A 82 -1.49 8.39 15.99
N GLU A 83 -2.81 8.29 16.17
CA GLU A 83 -3.40 7.35 17.12
C GLU A 83 -3.42 5.91 16.59
N ARG A 84 -3.41 5.75 15.26
CA ARG A 84 -3.50 4.48 14.56
C ARG A 84 -2.61 4.48 13.33
N VAL A 85 -2.10 3.30 13.01
CA VAL A 85 -1.27 3.06 11.81
C VAL A 85 -1.79 1.86 11.03
N SER A 86 -1.49 1.81 9.74
CA SER A 86 -1.54 0.57 8.96
C SER A 86 -0.17 -0.11 9.01
N VAL A 87 -0.15 -1.43 9.19
CA VAL A 87 1.04 -2.28 9.16
C VAL A 87 0.94 -3.21 7.97
N ARG A 88 1.80 -3.04 6.97
CA ARG A 88 1.69 -3.73 5.67
C ARG A 88 3.00 -4.42 5.30
N SER A 89 2.88 -5.65 4.84
CA SER A 89 3.96 -6.42 4.24
C SER A 89 4.46 -5.78 2.93
N SER A 90 5.78 -5.77 2.75
CA SER A 90 6.46 -5.30 1.52
C SER A 90 7.60 -6.26 1.18
N ALA A 91 7.33 -7.23 0.30
CA ALA A 91 8.31 -8.24 -0.07
C ALA A 91 9.17 -7.79 -1.26
N VAL A 92 10.43 -8.26 -1.33
CA VAL A 92 11.34 -7.98 -2.45
C VAL A 92 10.86 -8.64 -3.76
N ALA A 93 10.22 -9.80 -3.65
CA ALA A 93 9.77 -10.60 -4.80
C ALA A 93 8.36 -10.25 -5.31
N GLU A 94 7.64 -9.35 -4.62
CA GLU A 94 6.22 -9.07 -4.90
C GLU A 94 6.00 -8.45 -6.30
N ASP A 95 6.99 -7.69 -6.79
CA ASP A 95 6.95 -7.01 -8.09
C ASP A 95 7.88 -7.63 -9.14
N SER A 96 8.44 -8.82 -8.88
CA SER A 96 9.25 -9.50 -9.89
C SER A 96 8.36 -9.99 -11.03
N SER A 97 8.70 -9.64 -12.27
CA SER A 97 7.96 -9.94 -13.51
C SER A 97 7.69 -11.43 -13.78
N SER A 98 8.20 -12.32 -12.93
CA SER A 98 8.10 -13.78 -13.07
C SER A 98 7.17 -14.44 -12.04
N SER A 99 6.72 -13.73 -11.00
CA SER A 99 5.83 -14.29 -9.97
C SER A 99 5.11 -13.17 -9.20
N SER A 100 3.87 -12.86 -9.58
CA SER A 100 3.03 -11.95 -8.80
C SER A 100 2.48 -12.68 -7.58
N TRP A 101 3.07 -12.44 -6.41
CA TRP A 101 2.58 -12.93 -5.11
C TRP A 101 1.52 -12.01 -4.49
N ALA A 102 0.88 -11.20 -5.35
CA ALA A 102 -0.12 -10.22 -4.97
C ALA A 102 -1.26 -10.88 -4.17
N GLY A 103 -1.62 -10.25 -3.04
CA GLY A 103 -2.74 -10.67 -2.21
C GLY A 103 -2.46 -11.85 -1.26
N GLN A 104 -1.23 -12.37 -1.18
CA GLN A 104 -0.87 -13.44 -0.24
C GLN A 104 -0.33 -12.95 1.10
N PHE A 105 0.03 -11.67 1.22
CA PHE A 105 0.65 -11.14 2.42
C PHE A 105 -0.32 -10.30 3.24
N GLU A 106 -0.20 -10.40 4.56
CA GLU A 106 -1.12 -9.76 5.49
C GLU A 106 -0.92 -8.25 5.56
N SER A 107 -2.03 -7.53 5.70
CA SER A 107 -2.08 -6.11 6.02
C SER A 107 -3.01 -5.92 7.21
N TYR A 108 -2.59 -5.10 8.16
CA TYR A 108 -3.33 -4.81 9.38
C TYR A 108 -3.66 -3.32 9.41
N LEU A 109 -4.94 -2.99 9.33
CA LEU A 109 -5.42 -1.61 9.47
C LEU A 109 -5.70 -1.28 10.94
N ASN A 110 -5.65 0.01 11.27
CA ASN A 110 -6.06 0.53 12.57
C ASN A 110 -5.30 -0.04 13.78
N VAL A 111 -4.01 -0.29 13.59
CA VAL A 111 -3.12 -0.80 14.63
C VAL A 111 -2.75 0.32 15.60
N THR A 112 -2.91 0.05 16.89
CA THR A 112 -2.51 0.97 17.96
C THR A 112 -1.05 0.74 18.35
N LYS A 113 -0.48 1.66 19.15
CA LYS A 113 0.88 1.55 19.66
C LYS A 113 1.15 0.22 20.38
N ASP A 114 0.19 -0.23 21.18
CA ASP A 114 0.34 -1.43 22.03
C ASP A 114 0.42 -2.72 21.20
N ASP A 115 -0.25 -2.75 20.04
CA ASP A 115 -0.27 -3.90 19.13
C ASP A 115 0.83 -3.84 18.06
N LEU A 116 1.52 -2.70 17.90
CA LEU A 116 2.39 -2.44 16.74
C LEU A 116 3.48 -3.51 16.56
N VAL A 117 4.24 -3.80 17.62
CA VAL A 117 5.35 -4.76 17.55
C VAL A 117 4.84 -6.16 17.23
N LYS A 118 3.67 -6.52 17.79
CA LYS A 118 3.01 -7.79 17.49
C LYS A 118 2.62 -7.86 16.01
N ARG A 119 2.00 -6.83 15.45
CA ARG A 119 1.58 -6.82 14.03
C ARG A 119 2.75 -6.85 13.06
N ILE A 120 3.88 -6.25 13.41
CA ILE A 120 5.13 -6.38 12.63
C ILE A 120 5.59 -7.84 12.59
N ASN A 121 5.57 -8.54 13.73
CA ASN A 121 5.90 -9.96 13.79
C ASN A 121 4.86 -10.82 13.04
N ASP A 122 3.57 -10.53 13.18
CA ASP A 122 2.50 -11.23 12.45
C ASP A 122 2.75 -11.14 10.93
N CYS A 123 3.07 -9.93 10.42
CA CYS A 123 3.48 -9.78 9.03
C CYS A 123 4.66 -10.70 8.70
N TRP A 124 5.75 -10.69 9.47
CA TRP A 124 6.92 -11.55 9.23
C TRP A 124 6.57 -13.05 9.16
N GLN A 125 5.69 -13.52 10.04
CA GLN A 125 5.23 -14.91 10.05
C GLN A 125 4.36 -15.25 8.83
N SER A 126 3.63 -14.29 8.26
CA SER A 126 2.84 -14.52 7.04
C SER A 126 3.70 -14.90 5.82
N VAL A 127 4.94 -14.38 5.73
CA VAL A 127 5.88 -14.71 4.64
C VAL A 127 6.47 -16.10 4.79
N GLU A 128 6.68 -16.59 6.00
CA GLU A 128 7.24 -17.93 6.22
C GLU A 128 6.27 -19.01 5.69
N ASN A 129 4.97 -18.80 5.89
CA ASN A 129 3.94 -19.67 5.33
C ASN A 129 3.95 -19.63 3.79
N ALA A 130 4.09 -18.44 3.19
CA ALA A 130 4.18 -18.28 1.74
C ALA A 130 5.48 -18.84 1.14
N GLN A 131 6.61 -18.70 1.86
CA GLN A 131 7.91 -19.27 1.51
C GLN A 131 7.88 -20.79 1.50
N ALA A 132 7.33 -21.42 2.54
CA ALA A 132 7.21 -22.88 2.61
C ALA A 132 6.41 -23.43 1.41
N TYR A 133 5.40 -22.70 0.95
CA TYR A 133 4.67 -23.02 -0.28
C TYR A 133 5.53 -22.82 -1.55
N ALA A 134 6.25 -21.71 -1.65
CA ALA A 134 7.10 -21.38 -2.80
C ALA A 134 8.30 -22.34 -2.96
N GLU A 135 8.92 -22.77 -1.87
CA GLU A 135 10.02 -23.73 -1.86
C GLU A 135 9.60 -25.09 -2.42
N GLN A 136 8.39 -25.55 -2.07
CA GLN A 136 7.82 -26.80 -2.59
C GLN A 136 7.56 -26.76 -4.11
N GLN A 137 7.21 -25.58 -4.64
CA GLN A 137 6.83 -25.42 -6.05
C GLN A 137 8.02 -25.09 -6.97
N SER A 138 8.99 -24.31 -6.49
CA SER A 138 9.94 -23.60 -7.37
C SER A 138 11.40 -23.61 -6.90
N GLY A 139 11.70 -24.15 -5.71
CA GLY A 139 13.06 -24.23 -5.18
C GLY A 139 13.74 -22.88 -4.90
N LYS A 140 12.98 -21.77 -4.88
CA LYS A 140 13.45 -20.44 -4.46
C LYS A 140 13.21 -20.26 -2.96
N SER A 141 14.27 -19.97 -2.20
CA SER A 141 14.29 -20.05 -0.73
C SER A 141 14.73 -18.77 -0.01
N ASP A 142 14.64 -17.59 -0.64
CA ASP A 142 15.10 -16.34 -0.02
C ASP A 142 14.13 -15.19 -0.28
N MET A 143 12.89 -15.33 0.22
CA MET A 143 12.00 -14.17 0.29
C MET A 143 12.34 -13.36 1.54
N THR A 144 12.84 -12.14 1.36
CA THR A 144 12.95 -11.21 2.47
C THR A 144 11.81 -10.20 2.39
N MET A 145 11.35 -9.79 3.56
CA MET A 145 10.23 -8.88 3.67
C MET A 145 10.55 -7.74 4.61
N ALA A 146 10.24 -6.53 4.16
CA ALA A 146 10.13 -5.38 5.01
C ALA A 146 8.67 -5.18 5.44
N VAL A 147 8.47 -4.41 6.50
CA VAL A 147 7.14 -4.04 6.98
C VAL A 147 7.00 -2.53 6.97
N ILE A 148 6.00 -2.04 6.25
CA ILE A 148 5.61 -0.64 6.18
C ILE A 148 4.73 -0.35 7.38
N VAL A 149 5.03 0.74 8.10
CA VAL A 149 4.18 1.32 9.14
C VAL A 149 3.84 2.74 8.72
N GLN A 150 2.58 2.98 8.37
CA GLN A 150 2.10 4.27 7.89
C GLN A 150 0.98 4.79 8.77
N LYS A 151 0.91 6.12 8.91
CA LYS A 151 -0.26 6.78 9.51
C LYS A 151 -1.53 6.29 8.80
N MET A 152 -2.52 5.90 9.59
CA MET A 152 -3.81 5.50 9.06
C MET A 152 -4.52 6.69 8.40
N VAL A 153 -5.15 6.46 7.25
CA VAL A 153 -6.09 7.39 6.62
C VAL A 153 -7.50 6.93 6.96
N ASP A 154 -8.28 7.75 7.66
CA ASP A 154 -9.68 7.49 8.00
C ASP A 154 -10.56 7.88 6.82
N SER A 155 -10.51 7.06 5.77
CA SER A 155 -11.09 7.39 4.47
C SER A 155 -12.63 7.42 4.49
N ASP A 156 -13.19 8.53 4.00
CA ASP A 156 -14.62 8.67 3.69
C ASP A 156 -14.98 7.82 2.46
N VAL A 157 -14.08 7.83 1.48
CA VAL A 157 -14.16 7.09 0.22
C VAL A 157 -12.79 6.52 -0.08
N SER A 158 -12.75 5.33 -0.66
CA SER A 158 -11.50 4.70 -1.10
C SER A 158 -11.73 3.84 -2.32
N GLY A 159 -10.65 3.45 -2.97
CA GLY A 159 -10.71 2.44 -4.01
C GLY A 159 -9.45 2.31 -4.82
N VAL A 160 -9.63 1.97 -6.09
CA VAL A 160 -8.54 1.66 -7.02
C VAL A 160 -8.69 2.51 -8.27
N ALA A 161 -7.56 2.97 -8.81
CA ALA A 161 -7.50 3.66 -10.09
C ALA A 161 -6.50 2.94 -11.00
N PHE A 162 -6.91 2.70 -12.23
CA PHE A 162 -6.08 2.10 -13.26
C PHE A 162 -5.78 3.16 -14.31
N SER A 163 -4.50 3.41 -14.56
CA SER A 163 -4.09 4.27 -15.67
C SER A 163 -4.26 3.56 -17.01
N LYS A 164 -4.71 2.32 -17.08
CA LYS A 164 -5.07 1.66 -18.34
C LYS A 164 -6.29 0.81 -18.06
N ASN A 165 -7.32 0.91 -18.89
CA ASN A 165 -8.55 0.16 -18.68
C ASN A 165 -8.24 -1.35 -18.60
N PRO A 166 -8.42 -2.00 -17.44
CA PRO A 166 -8.00 -3.39 -17.25
C PRO A 166 -8.88 -4.39 -18.01
N ILE A 167 -10.10 -3.96 -18.39
CA ILE A 167 -11.11 -4.76 -19.10
C ILE A 167 -10.92 -4.65 -20.61
N THR A 168 -10.94 -3.44 -21.16
CA THR A 168 -10.85 -3.20 -22.62
C THR A 168 -9.42 -3.16 -23.13
N LYS A 169 -8.45 -3.03 -22.22
CA LYS A 169 -7.02 -2.77 -22.50
C LYS A 169 -6.77 -1.45 -23.23
N ASN A 170 -7.72 -0.51 -23.24
CA ASN A 170 -7.55 0.82 -23.80
C ASN A 170 -6.60 1.64 -22.90
N ASP A 171 -5.48 2.08 -23.47
CA ASP A 171 -4.45 2.88 -22.79
C ASP A 171 -4.74 4.38 -22.79
N LYS A 172 -5.83 4.82 -23.42
CA LYS A 172 -6.33 6.19 -23.42
C LYS A 172 -7.36 6.48 -22.34
N GLU A 173 -7.69 5.48 -21.52
CA GLU A 173 -8.73 5.57 -20.50
C GLU A 173 -8.11 5.39 -19.10
N VAL A 174 -8.52 6.26 -18.18
CA VAL A 174 -8.41 6.01 -16.73
C VAL A 174 -9.71 5.38 -16.27
N MET A 175 -9.60 4.29 -15.51
CA MET A 175 -10.75 3.65 -14.86
C MET A 175 -10.60 3.78 -13.35
N ILE A 176 -11.61 4.32 -12.67
CA ILE A 176 -11.64 4.49 -11.22
C ILE A 176 -12.78 3.64 -10.65
N GLU A 177 -12.45 2.86 -9.63
CA GLU A 177 -13.41 2.15 -8.77
C GLU A 177 -13.44 2.81 -7.40
N ALA A 178 -14.63 3.09 -6.86
CA ALA A 178 -14.79 3.75 -5.57
C ALA A 178 -15.88 3.13 -4.69
N THR A 179 -15.61 3.00 -3.39
CA THR A 179 -16.57 2.61 -2.35
C THR A 179 -16.48 3.55 -1.14
N TYR A 180 -17.52 3.58 -0.30
CA TYR A 180 -17.48 4.29 0.97
C TYR A 180 -16.64 3.54 2.01
N GLY A 181 -16.02 4.30 2.93
CA GLY A 181 -15.21 3.78 4.02
C GLY A 181 -13.83 3.28 3.58
N LEU A 182 -13.26 2.36 4.37
CA LEU A 182 -11.95 1.76 4.12
C LEU A 182 -11.98 0.80 2.91
N GLY A 183 -10.90 0.79 2.13
CA GLY A 183 -10.85 0.10 0.82
C GLY A 183 -10.69 -1.41 0.88
N GLU A 184 -10.49 -1.99 2.08
CA GLU A 184 -10.20 -3.42 2.26
C GLU A 184 -11.27 -4.33 1.64
N LEU A 185 -12.56 -4.00 1.82
CA LEU A 185 -13.65 -4.80 1.24
C LEU A 185 -13.66 -4.76 -0.30
N LEU A 186 -13.26 -3.63 -0.89
CA LEU A 186 -13.19 -3.50 -2.35
C LEU A 186 -12.06 -4.35 -2.90
N VAL A 187 -10.87 -4.26 -2.29
CA VAL A 187 -9.69 -5.06 -2.69
C VAL A 187 -9.96 -6.57 -2.54
N GLN A 188 -10.78 -6.97 -1.57
CA GLN A 188 -11.21 -8.36 -1.37
C GLN A 188 -12.37 -8.80 -2.30
N GLY A 189 -12.94 -7.89 -3.11
CA GLY A 189 -14.08 -8.18 -3.98
C GLY A 189 -15.41 -8.40 -3.23
N MET A 190 -15.51 -7.93 -1.98
CA MET A 190 -16.68 -8.11 -1.11
C MET A 190 -17.76 -7.04 -1.32
N VAL A 191 -17.45 -5.95 -2.03
CA VAL A 191 -18.39 -4.87 -2.36
C VAL A 191 -18.41 -4.60 -3.86
N THR A 192 -19.52 -4.05 -4.36
CA THR A 192 -19.65 -3.57 -5.73
C THR A 192 -19.41 -2.06 -5.76
N PRO A 193 -18.29 -1.58 -6.34
CA PRO A 193 -17.95 -0.16 -6.34
C PRO A 193 -18.67 0.61 -7.44
N ASP A 194 -18.70 1.93 -7.29
CA ASP A 194 -18.95 2.81 -8.44
C ASP A 194 -17.81 2.68 -9.44
N ASN A 195 -18.11 2.79 -10.72
CA ASN A 195 -17.10 2.78 -11.78
C ASN A 195 -17.17 4.09 -12.58
N TYR A 196 -16.04 4.76 -12.71
CA TYR A 196 -15.90 5.97 -13.51
C TYR A 196 -14.87 5.74 -14.62
N LEU A 197 -15.20 6.15 -15.84
CA LEU A 197 -14.31 6.06 -16.99
C LEU A 197 -14.01 7.46 -17.50
N VAL A 198 -12.73 7.78 -17.67
CA VAL A 198 -12.27 9.13 -18.05
C VAL A 198 -11.30 9.02 -19.22
N ASP A 199 -11.47 9.87 -20.23
CA ASP A 199 -10.49 9.99 -21.32
C ASP A 199 -9.24 10.73 -20.81
N LYS A 200 -8.06 10.14 -21.01
CA LYS A 200 -6.80 10.70 -20.51
C LYS A 200 -6.41 12.03 -21.12
N ASN A 201 -6.75 12.25 -22.39
CA ASN A 201 -6.26 13.41 -23.13
C ASN A 201 -7.09 14.65 -22.82
N THR A 202 -8.40 14.46 -22.67
CA THR A 202 -9.38 15.53 -22.50
C THR A 202 -9.84 15.68 -21.05
N LEU A 203 -9.64 14.65 -20.21
CA LEU A 203 -10.21 14.50 -18.87
C LEU A 203 -11.75 14.52 -18.85
N GLU A 204 -12.37 14.24 -19.99
CA GLU A 204 -13.83 14.08 -20.08
C GLU A 204 -14.25 12.78 -19.39
N ILE A 205 -15.27 12.86 -18.52
CA ILE A 205 -15.88 11.69 -17.91
C ILE A 205 -16.77 11.02 -18.96
N LEU A 206 -16.30 9.89 -19.49
CA LEU A 206 -16.96 9.13 -20.55
C LEU A 206 -18.16 8.32 -20.04
N ASP A 207 -18.05 7.78 -18.82
CA ASP A 207 -19.10 6.95 -18.22
C ASP A 207 -19.07 7.03 -16.69
N LYS A 208 -20.25 6.89 -16.07
CA LYS A 208 -20.43 6.77 -14.62
C LYS A 208 -21.44 5.67 -14.32
N LYS A 209 -20.96 4.52 -13.84
CA LYS A 209 -21.81 3.41 -13.39
C LYS A 209 -21.90 3.46 -11.88
N ILE A 210 -22.99 4.05 -11.38
CA ILE A 210 -23.26 4.15 -9.95
C ILE A 210 -23.91 2.85 -9.47
N GLN A 211 -23.31 2.25 -8.45
CA GLN A 211 -23.75 1.00 -7.86
C GLN A 211 -24.30 1.23 -6.45
N SER A 212 -25.19 0.33 -6.02
CA SER A 212 -25.76 0.38 -4.68
C SER A 212 -24.75 -0.18 -3.67
N LYS A 213 -24.05 0.70 -2.96
CA LYS A 213 -22.99 0.35 -1.99
C LYS A 213 -23.62 0.10 -0.63
N LYS A 214 -24.11 -1.12 -0.39
CA LYS A 214 -24.93 -1.44 0.79
C LYS A 214 -24.16 -1.53 2.11
N VAL A 215 -22.85 -1.74 2.04
CA VAL A 215 -21.98 -1.92 3.21
C VAL A 215 -20.71 -1.11 3.00
N MET A 216 -20.17 -0.59 4.09
CA MET A 216 -18.87 0.08 4.15
C MET A 216 -18.10 -0.42 5.37
N LEU A 217 -16.77 -0.42 5.29
CA LEU A 217 -15.91 -0.76 6.41
C LEU A 217 -15.50 0.51 7.15
N VAL A 218 -15.74 0.56 8.46
CA VAL A 218 -15.37 1.70 9.32
C VAL A 218 -14.59 1.23 10.53
N TYR A 219 -13.75 2.11 11.08
CA TYR A 219 -13.21 1.91 12.40
C TYR A 219 -14.18 2.42 13.47
N LYS A 220 -14.66 1.53 14.33
CA LYS A 220 -15.63 1.89 15.38
C LYS A 220 -15.49 0.98 16.60
N ASP A 221 -15.51 1.57 17.79
CA ASP A 221 -15.36 0.89 19.08
C ASP A 221 -14.09 0.01 19.17
N GLY A 222 -12.97 0.50 18.62
CA GLY A 222 -11.68 -0.17 18.73
C GLY A 222 -11.37 -1.20 17.64
N SER A 223 -12.27 -1.45 16.69
CA SER A 223 -12.06 -2.42 15.61
C SER A 223 -12.64 -1.97 14.27
N ASN A 224 -12.20 -2.62 13.19
CA ASN A 224 -12.88 -2.53 11.90
C ASN A 224 -14.23 -3.24 11.98
N LYS A 225 -15.27 -2.60 11.46
CA LYS A 225 -16.63 -3.14 11.43
C LYS A 225 -17.29 -2.82 10.11
N GLU A 226 -17.92 -3.83 9.54
CA GLU A 226 -18.88 -3.63 8.45
C GLU A 226 -20.11 -2.89 9.00
N GLN A 227 -20.49 -1.82 8.32
CA GLN A 227 -21.66 -1.03 8.65
C GLN A 227 -22.54 -0.88 7.41
N PRO A 228 -23.88 -1.03 7.54
CA PRO A 228 -24.79 -0.70 6.46
C PRO A 228 -24.67 0.78 6.07
N VAL A 229 -24.68 1.04 4.77
CA VAL A 229 -24.83 2.40 4.23
C VAL A 229 -26.32 2.71 4.12
N GLN A 230 -26.75 3.88 4.57
CA GLN A 230 -28.15 4.29 4.47
C GLN A 230 -28.59 4.36 2.99
N ASP A 231 -29.82 3.93 2.69
CA ASP A 231 -30.30 3.80 1.30
C ASP A 231 -30.25 5.10 0.49
N ASP A 232 -30.40 6.25 1.16
CA ASP A 232 -30.32 7.59 0.57
C ASP A 232 -28.87 8.02 0.24
N VAL A 233 -27.87 7.29 0.74
CA VAL A 233 -26.45 7.47 0.45
C VAL A 233 -25.91 6.34 -0.44
N ALA A 234 -26.38 5.10 -0.24
CA ALA A 234 -25.88 3.90 -0.92
C ALA A 234 -25.96 3.99 -2.45
N ASN A 235 -26.98 4.70 -2.96
CA ASN A 235 -27.22 4.87 -4.40
C ASN A 235 -26.67 6.20 -4.96
N LYS A 236 -26.00 7.02 -4.15
CA LYS A 236 -25.31 8.22 -4.59
C LYS A 236 -23.90 7.89 -5.09
N PRO A 237 -23.33 8.68 -6.01
CA PRO A 237 -21.94 8.53 -6.41
C PRO A 237 -21.01 8.80 -5.20
N CYS A 238 -20.00 7.95 -5.02
CA CYS A 238 -18.94 8.17 -4.02
C CYS A 238 -18.16 9.46 -4.26
N LEU A 239 -17.94 9.81 -5.53
CA LEU A 239 -17.12 10.93 -5.94
C LEU A 239 -17.97 11.89 -6.76
N ASP A 240 -17.79 13.19 -6.54
CA ASP A 240 -18.28 14.19 -7.49
C ASP A 240 -17.34 14.31 -8.71
N ASP A 241 -17.79 15.06 -9.69
CA ASP A 241 -17.07 15.25 -10.96
C ASP A 241 -15.69 15.88 -10.77
N SER A 242 -15.54 16.76 -9.77
CA SER A 242 -14.26 17.41 -9.48
C SER A 242 -13.26 16.39 -8.96
N ASN A 243 -13.68 15.57 -7.99
CA ASN A 243 -12.87 14.50 -7.41
C ASN A 243 -12.50 13.44 -8.45
N ILE A 244 -13.42 13.08 -9.36
CA ILE A 244 -13.13 12.14 -10.47
C ILE A 244 -12.02 12.69 -11.38
N VAL A 245 -12.12 13.96 -11.76
CA VAL A 245 -11.13 14.61 -12.65
C VAL A 245 -9.78 14.78 -11.95
N GLU A 246 -9.78 15.18 -10.67
CA GLU A 246 -8.58 15.33 -9.86
C GLU A 246 -7.83 14.01 -9.72
N LEU A 247 -8.52 12.95 -9.31
CA LEU A 247 -7.92 11.62 -9.18
C LEU A 247 -7.44 11.07 -10.53
N SER A 248 -8.13 11.40 -11.63
CA SER A 248 -7.68 11.03 -12.98
C SER A 248 -6.37 11.72 -13.34
N ARG A 249 -6.21 13.01 -13.03
CA ARG A 249 -4.93 13.73 -13.22
C ARG A 249 -3.82 13.09 -12.39
N LEU A 250 -4.09 12.84 -11.12
CA LEU A 250 -3.12 12.20 -10.22
C LEU A 250 -2.68 10.83 -10.75
N THR A 251 -3.62 10.03 -11.26
CA THR A 251 -3.35 8.72 -11.87
C THR A 251 -2.46 8.84 -13.11
N ILE A 252 -2.70 9.84 -13.96
CA ILE A 252 -1.89 10.12 -15.15
C ILE A 252 -0.48 10.59 -14.76
N ASP A 253 -0.36 11.47 -13.76
CA ASP A 253 0.93 11.96 -13.27
C ASP A 253 1.78 10.82 -12.71
N ILE A 254 1.16 9.89 -11.98
CA ILE A 254 1.80 8.66 -11.47
C ILE A 254 2.26 7.75 -12.62
N GLU A 255 1.43 7.55 -13.65
CA GLU A 255 1.80 6.77 -14.84
C GLU A 255 2.99 7.40 -15.59
N ILE A 256 2.98 8.72 -15.78
CA ILE A 256 4.08 9.46 -16.42
C ILE A 256 5.36 9.31 -15.60
N HIS A 257 5.26 9.43 -14.27
CA HIS A 257 6.39 9.31 -13.37
C HIS A 257 7.06 7.92 -13.47
N TYR A 258 6.28 6.84 -13.46
CA TYR A 258 6.82 5.48 -13.60
C TYR A 258 7.10 5.06 -15.04
N ASN A 259 6.63 5.83 -16.03
CA ASN A 259 6.70 5.50 -17.46
C ASN A 259 6.13 4.11 -17.77
N ALA A 260 5.06 3.73 -17.08
CA ALA A 260 4.37 2.45 -17.25
C ALA A 260 2.95 2.54 -16.69
N PRO A 261 1.96 1.81 -17.26
CA PRO A 261 0.61 1.79 -16.71
C PRO A 261 0.58 1.31 -15.26
N GLN A 262 -0.18 2.00 -14.40
CA GLN A 262 -0.24 1.76 -12.97
C GLN A 262 -1.62 1.33 -12.50
N ASP A 263 -1.62 0.44 -11.50
CA ASP A 263 -2.72 0.07 -10.62
C ASP A 263 -2.45 0.72 -9.26
N ILE A 264 -3.35 1.62 -8.86
CA ILE A 264 -3.15 2.56 -7.75
C ILE A 264 -4.26 2.38 -6.72
N GLU A 265 -3.90 2.04 -5.48
CA GLU A 265 -4.82 2.10 -4.34
C GLU A 265 -4.81 3.51 -3.76
N TRP A 266 -6.00 4.07 -3.49
CA TRP A 266 -6.15 5.44 -3.00
C TRP A 266 -7.23 5.55 -1.92
N ALA A 267 -7.11 6.59 -1.11
CA ALA A 267 -8.10 7.00 -0.13
C ALA A 267 -8.38 8.50 -0.24
N LEU A 268 -9.61 8.88 0.06
CA LEU A 268 -10.07 10.26 0.20
C LEU A 268 -10.48 10.48 1.65
N GLU A 269 -9.83 11.43 2.32
CA GLU A 269 -10.13 11.85 3.69
C GLU A 269 -10.23 13.38 3.68
N ASN A 270 -11.37 13.94 4.11
CA ASN A 270 -11.58 15.39 4.16
C ASN A 270 -11.23 16.11 2.83
N ASP A 271 -11.75 15.59 1.70
CA ASP A 271 -11.49 16.10 0.35
C ASP A 271 -10.01 16.12 -0.08
N LYS A 272 -9.16 15.32 0.57
CA LYS A 272 -7.76 15.14 0.20
C LYS A 272 -7.46 13.70 -0.20
N PHE A 273 -6.88 13.53 -1.40
CA PHE A 273 -6.43 12.22 -1.87
C PHE A 273 -5.10 11.82 -1.23
N PHE A 274 -5.00 10.54 -0.87
CA PHE A 274 -3.79 9.88 -0.41
C PHE A 274 -3.57 8.62 -1.24
N ILE A 275 -2.35 8.45 -1.76
CA ILE A 275 -1.95 7.23 -2.45
C ILE A 275 -1.45 6.21 -1.42
N LEU A 276 -2.10 5.05 -1.43
CA LEU A 276 -1.83 3.95 -0.51
C LEU A 276 -0.92 2.90 -1.15
N GLN A 277 -0.95 2.76 -2.48
CA GLN A 277 -0.08 1.85 -3.23
C GLN A 277 -0.05 2.27 -4.71
N SER A 278 1.07 2.04 -5.39
CA SER A 278 1.15 2.06 -6.86
C SER A 278 2.01 0.91 -7.34
N ARG A 279 1.53 0.18 -8.34
CA ARG A 279 2.27 -0.92 -8.95
C ARG A 279 2.02 -0.99 -10.47
N PRO A 280 2.98 -1.48 -11.26
CA PRO A 280 2.80 -1.63 -12.70
C PRO A 280 1.74 -2.70 -13.02
N ILE A 281 0.93 -2.44 -14.04
CA ILE A 281 -0.02 -3.44 -14.58
C ILE A 281 0.76 -4.45 -15.43
N THR A 282 0.97 -5.65 -14.90
CA THR A 282 1.74 -6.73 -15.56
C THR A 282 0.87 -7.77 -16.28
N THR A 283 -0.41 -7.88 -15.92
CA THR A 283 -1.38 -8.83 -16.50
C THR A 283 -2.14 -8.17 -17.64
N ILE A 284 -1.50 -8.14 -18.81
CA ILE A 284 -2.12 -7.70 -20.07
C ILE A 284 -1.92 -8.76 -21.13
#